data_AF-A0ABD0NR71-F1
#
_entry.id   AF-A0ABD0NR71-F1
#
_cell.length_a   1.000
_cell.length_b   1.000
_cell.length_c   1.000
_cell.angle_alpha   90.00
_cell.angle_beta   90.00
_cell.angle_gamma   90.00
#
_symmetry.space_group_name_H-M   'P 1'
#
loop_
_entity.id
_entity.type
_entity.pdbx_description
1 polymer ?
#
loop_
_entity_poly.entity_id
_entity_poly.type
_entity_poly.pdbx_seq_one_letter_code
_entity_poly.pdbx_strand_id
1 'polypeptide(L)'
;MVEVSGPDGAMMVFRPWTVNDMREVMAHLPNPEEAGDRFSTELVTFCKEFSPTMYELRRLLAVKLGASNWHKVSGKLRGEDYHR
;
A
#
# COMPACT_ATOMS: atom_id res chain seq x y z
N MET A 1 10.40 -1.77 2.00
CA MET A 1 11.77 -1.62 2.54
C MET A 1 11.64 -0.99 3.91
N VAL A 2 12.36 -1.47 4.93
CA VAL A 2 12.28 -0.94 6.29
C VAL A 2 13.69 -0.59 6.75
N GLU A 3 13.87 0.61 7.30
CA GLU A 3 15.14 1.01 7.92
C GLU A 3 15.29 0.29 9.26
N VAL A 4 16.41 -0.40 9.44
CA VAL A 4 16.77 -1.08 10.69
C VAL A 4 18.19 -0.70 11.09
N SER A 5 18.47 -0.69 12.39
CA SER A 5 19.84 -0.52 12.87
C SER A 5 20.67 -1.75 12.52
N GLY A 6 21.66 -1.59 11.64
CA GLY A 6 22.64 -2.59 11.29
C GLY A 6 23.98 -2.38 12.00
N PRO A 7 24.91 -3.33 11.89
CA PRO A 7 26.22 -3.28 12.55
C PRO A 7 27.09 -2.08 12.13
N ASP A 8 26.91 -1.57 10.91
CA ASP A 8 27.65 -0.42 10.36
C ASP A 8 26.81 0.87 10.24
N GLY A 9 25.57 0.88 10.76
CA GLY A 9 24.64 2.00 10.65
C GLY A 9 23.24 1.59 10.19
N ALA A 10 22.37 2.58 9.93
CA ALA A 10 21.03 2.33 9.41
C ALA A 10 21.09 1.58 8.06
N MET A 11 20.47 0.42 8.00
CA MET A 11 20.42 -0.44 6.81
C MET A 11 18.96 -0.60 6.36
N MET A 12 18.72 -0.48 5.07
CA MET A 12 17.42 -0.74 4.47
C MET A 12 17.28 -2.23 4.16
N VAL A 13 16.39 -2.93 4.86
CA VAL A 13 16.13 -4.36 4.62
C VAL A 13 14.80 -4.56 3.90
N PHE A 14 14.77 -5.54 2.99
CA PHE A 14 13.52 -5.98 2.38
C PHE A 14 12.75 -6.83 3.39
N ARG A 15 11.79 -6.21 4.07
CA ARG A 15 10.80 -6.91 4.89
C ARG A 15 9.50 -7.05 4.11
N PRO A 16 9.13 -8.26 3.66
CA PRO A 16 7.85 -8.46 2.99
C PRO A 16 6.70 -8.18 3.96
N TRP A 17 5.69 -7.48 3.47
CA TRP A 17 4.47 -7.22 4.21
C TRP A 17 3.72 -8.52 4.48
N THR A 18 3.44 -8.83 5.75
CA THR A 18 2.54 -9.92 6.08
C THR A 18 1.09 -9.47 5.90
N VAL A 19 0.17 -10.42 5.72
CA VAL A 19 -1.26 -10.12 5.62
C VAL A 19 -1.78 -9.40 6.86
N ASN A 20 -1.16 -9.64 8.03
CA ASN A 20 -1.54 -8.96 9.28
C ASN A 20 -1.09 -7.50 9.27
N ASP A 21 0.18 -7.23 8.90
CA ASP A 21 0.69 -5.87 8.74
C ASP A 21 -0.19 -5.06 7.79
N MET A 22 -0.55 -5.67 6.64
CA MET A 22 -1.44 -5.04 5.67
C MET A 22 -2.81 -4.73 6.27
N ARG A 23 -3.39 -5.62 7.06
CA ARG A 23 -4.70 -5.39 7.68
C ARG A 23 -4.65 -4.29 8.72
N GLU A 24 -3.64 -4.29 9.58
CA GLU A 24 -3.50 -3.28 10.64
C GLU A 24 -3.31 -1.90 10.02
N VAL A 25 -2.37 -1.77 9.08
CA VAL A 25 -2.11 -0.49 8.41
C VAL A 25 -3.29 -0.01 7.58
N MET A 26 -3.95 -0.89 6.82
CA MET A 26 -5.11 -0.50 6.03
C MET A 26 -6.37 -0.27 6.88
N ALA A 27 -6.44 -0.79 8.11
CA ALA A 27 -7.53 -0.49 9.04
C ALA A 27 -7.52 0.98 9.49
N HIS A 28 -6.33 1.61 9.55
CA HIS A 28 -6.21 3.03 9.88
C HIS A 28 -6.68 3.95 8.75
N LEU A 29 -6.66 3.50 7.50
CA LEU A 29 -7.19 4.27 6.38
C LEU A 29 -8.71 4.38 6.48
N PRO A 30 -9.32 5.53 6.15
CA PRO A 30 -10.77 5.67 6.14
C PRO A 30 -11.42 4.76 5.09
N ASN A 31 -12.70 4.44 5.25
CA ASN A 31 -13.41 3.66 4.25
C ASN A 31 -13.59 4.49 2.96
N PRO A 32 -13.17 3.97 1.80
CA PRO A 32 -13.26 4.72 0.54
C PRO A 32 -14.71 5.00 0.10
N GLU A 33 -15.68 4.23 0.60
CA GLU A 33 -17.12 4.44 0.32
C GLU A 33 -17.71 5.62 1.11
N GLU A 34 -17.16 5.93 2.28
CA GLU A 34 -17.67 6.99 3.18
C GLU A 34 -16.86 8.29 3.04
N ALA A 35 -15.56 8.18 2.77
CA ALA A 35 -14.64 9.32 2.72
C ALA A 35 -13.55 9.13 1.65
N GLY A 36 -13.95 9.01 0.38
CA GLY A 36 -13.03 8.75 -0.75
C GLY A 36 -11.92 9.80 -0.92
N ASP A 37 -12.20 11.09 -0.71
CA ASP A 37 -11.21 12.16 -0.81
C ASP A 37 -10.14 12.06 0.29
N ARG A 38 -10.59 11.81 1.53
CA ARG A 38 -9.71 11.56 2.68
C ARG A 38 -8.92 10.27 2.51
N PHE A 39 -9.53 9.22 1.95
CA PHE A 39 -8.84 7.97 1.64
C PHE A 39 -7.70 8.19 0.63
N SER A 40 -7.95 8.96 -0.44
CA SER A 40 -6.93 9.30 -1.43
C SER A 40 -5.76 10.04 -0.78
N THR A 41 -6.04 11.03 0.06
CA THR A 41 -5.03 11.83 0.76
C THR A 41 -4.16 10.97 1.68
N GLU A 42 -4.79 10.15 2.53
CA GLU A 42 -4.07 9.27 3.45
C GLU A 42 -3.30 8.16 2.71
N LEU A 43 -3.83 7.66 1.59
CA LEU A 43 -3.13 6.70 0.73
C LEU A 43 -1.87 7.31 0.11
N VAL A 44 -1.91 8.58 -0.31
CA VAL A 44 -0.74 9.30 -0.81
C VAL A 44 0.31 9.49 0.28
N THR A 45 -0.11 9.87 1.49
CA THR A 45 0.78 9.98 2.65
C THR A 45 1.43 8.63 2.97
N PHE A 46 0.62 7.57 3.00
CA PHE A 46 1.09 6.20 3.18
C PHE A 46 2.14 5.79 2.14
N CYS A 47 1.90 6.07 0.86
CA CYS A 47 2.86 5.76 -0.19
C CYS A 47 4.19 6.54 -0.03
N LYS A 48 4.16 7.75 0.51
CA LYS A 48 5.39 8.52 0.81
C LYS A 48 6.16 7.94 1.98
N GLU A 49 5.47 7.56 3.05
CA GLU A 49 6.11 7.02 4.26
C GLU A 49 6.71 5.63 4.03
N PHE A 50 5.95 4.74 3.37
CA PHE A 50 6.33 3.34 3.26
C PHE A 50 6.97 2.97 1.93
N SER A 51 6.87 3.85 0.91
CA SER A 51 7.35 3.62 -0.45
C SER A 51 7.11 2.18 -0.94
N PRO A 52 5.87 1.68 -0.86
CA PRO A 52 5.57 0.30 -1.24
C PRO A 52 5.79 0.13 -2.74
N THR A 53 6.24 -1.05 -3.15
CA THR A 53 6.26 -1.44 -4.55
C THR A 53 4.84 -1.50 -5.11
N MET A 54 4.67 -1.36 -6.43
CA MET A 54 3.37 -1.50 -7.10
C MET A 54 2.67 -2.82 -6.75
N TYR A 55 3.46 -3.89 -6.57
CA TYR A 55 2.96 -5.20 -6.17
C TYR A 55 2.40 -5.22 -4.74
N GLU A 56 3.10 -4.59 -3.79
CA GLU A 56 2.63 -4.43 -2.41
C GLU A 56 1.39 -3.55 -2.32
N LEU A 57 1.37 -2.44 -3.06
CA LEU A 57 0.22 -1.55 -3.15
C LEU A 57 -1.02 -2.28 -3.67
N ARG A 58 -0.86 -3.13 -4.70
CA ARG A 58 -1.96 -3.96 -5.20
C ARG A 58 -2.50 -4.93 -4.13
N ARG A 59 -1.61 -5.58 -3.36
CA ARG A 59 -2.04 -6.46 -2.25
C ARG A 59 -2.75 -5.68 -1.14
N LEU A 60 -2.21 -4.53 -0.74
CA LEU A 60 -2.78 -3.65 0.30
C LEU A 60 -4.19 -3.19 -0.08
N LEU A 61 -4.36 -2.69 -1.30
CA LEU A 61 -5.66 -2.25 -1.81
C LEU A 61 -6.65 -3.41 -1.93
N ALA A 62 -6.21 -4.60 -2.33
CA ALA A 62 -7.06 -5.80 -2.35
C ALA A 62 -7.56 -6.18 -0.94
N VAL A 63 -6.72 -6.04 0.08
CA VAL A 63 -7.09 -6.28 1.49
C VAL A 63 -8.10 -5.24 1.98
N LYS A 64 -7.92 -3.95 1.64
CA LYS A 64 -8.79 -2.86 2.09
C LYS A 64 -10.15 -2.81 1.40
N LEU A 65 -10.16 -2.94 0.08
CA LEU A 65 -11.38 -2.84 -0.73
C LEU A 65 -12.20 -4.15 -0.70
N GLY A 66 -11.56 -5.26 -0.32
CA GLY A 66 -12.12 -6.59 -0.47
C GLY A 66 -12.22 -7.01 -1.95
N ALA A 67 -12.43 -8.31 -2.18
CA ALA A 67 -12.43 -8.87 -3.53
C ALA A 67 -13.40 -8.13 -4.48
N SER A 68 -14.61 -7.82 -4.01
CA SER A 68 -15.68 -7.23 -4.82
C SER A 68 -15.38 -5.84 -5.37
N ASN A 69 -14.79 -4.94 -4.56
CA ASN A 69 -14.43 -3.59 -5.02
C ASN A 69 -13.04 -3.56 -5.65
N TRP A 70 -12.14 -4.46 -5.27
CA TRP A 70 -10.82 -4.61 -5.89
C TRP A 70 -10.90 -4.95 -7.38
N HIS A 71 -11.85 -5.79 -7.81
CA HIS A 71 -12.03 -6.11 -9.24
C HIS A 71 -12.33 -4.88 -10.11
N LYS A 72 -12.98 -3.84 -9.55
CA LYS A 72 -13.28 -2.59 -10.26
C LYS A 72 -12.05 -1.70 -10.45
N VAL A 73 -11.11 -1.75 -9.50
CA VAL A 73 -9.92 -0.87 -9.45
C VAL A 73 -8.69 -1.54 -10.07
N SER A 74 -8.54 -2.84 -9.90
CA SER A 74 -7.40 -3.62 -10.41
C SER A 74 -7.22 -3.54 -11.92
N GLY A 75 -8.31 -3.39 -12.68
CA GLY A 75 -8.25 -3.18 -14.14
C GLY A 75 -7.59 -1.86 -14.55
N LYS A 76 -7.73 -0.80 -13.74
CA LYS A 76 -7.10 0.51 -14.00
C LYS A 76 -5.63 0.53 -13.59
N LEU A 77 -5.27 -0.19 -12.52
CA LEU A 77 -3.90 -0.31 -12.01
C LEU A 77 -2.99 -1.19 -12.88
N ARG A 78 -3.53 -1.91 -13.87
CA ARG A 78 -2.76 -2.68 -14.87
C ARG A 78 -2.24 -1.81 -16.03
N GLY A 79 -2.63 -0.54 -16.11
CA GLY A 79 -2.33 0.34 -17.25
C GLY A 79 -1.03 1.15 -17.16
N GLU A 80 -0.36 1.22 -16.01
CA GLU A 80 0.84 2.04 -15.79
C GLU A 80 2.15 1.22 -15.76
N ASP A 81 2.24 0.19 -16.59
CA ASP A 81 3.50 -0.50 -16.91
C ASP A 81 4.09 0.02 -18.25
N TYR A 82 3.92 1.32 -18.57
CA TYR A 82 4.61 1.98 -19.69
C TYR A 82 5.11 3.38 -19.28
N HIS A 83 6.41 3.59 -19.53
CA HIS A 83 7.30 4.72 -19.18
C HIS A 83 7.92 4.66 -17.77
N ARG A 84 9.25 4.62 -17.60
CA ARG A 84 10.38 4.98 -18.48
C ARG A 84 11.63 4.21 -18.07
#